data_AF-A0A0C5WCA7-F1
#
_entry.id   AF-A0A0C5WCA7-F1
#
_cell.length_a   1.000
_cell.length_b   1.000
_cell.length_c   1.000
_cell.angle_alpha   90.00
_cell.angle_beta   90.00
_cell.angle_gamma   90.00
#
_symmetry.space_group_name_H-M   'P 1'
#
loop_
_entity.id
_entity.type
_entity.pdbx_description
1 polymer ?
#
loop_
_entity_poly.entity_id
_entity_poly.type
_entity_poly.pdbx_seq_one_letter_code
_entity_poly.pdbx_strand_id
1 'polypeptide(L)'
;MIPTTTKIAVLINQYSGILKELFAQIDKELPSSSTLAFTKLLKNDLGFLLYHFYFDYKNFEYETLFVTCINDMINEIKFDNGINYTRFIGQWKSLSDDKKSQFLSITRSSIIPQNNFNSVGFLTNHANKKTVNLVKELLMKISEDLINSDNHVDELEEKRFKELIKIINESHTTIDINDIAEYVQEKFKEASLRNSEDLVERPSKIKQLIISNQNKIVEADKRYVLDFLKIHNFLNIKHQQIIKTVETLNKDVKVFKTIDSLSTLIIEQVNSYNIVYYYSLNMLVGLLEGNYVVFYELYEEFDELGIFKNKFEKDLTTTLTDIKEELKTMKVDIVKKLTIIESQLEKVVAGINQINQNLNEVVNGLINIEESISNGFNSLNHTLDSNFNDLNTNLSNGLENLNSTVAFGNMINAISAYQLYKVNKNTKSLR
;
A
#
# COMPACT_ATOMS: atom_id res chain seq x y z
N MET A 1 12.45 12.22 -3.25
CA MET A 1 11.16 11.62 -3.63
C MET A 1 10.11 12.14 -2.66
N ILE A 2 9.05 12.78 -3.14
CA ILE A 2 7.97 13.30 -2.26
C ILE A 2 7.17 12.10 -1.74
N PRO A 3 6.89 11.98 -0.43
CA PRO A 3 6.05 10.89 0.08
C PRO A 3 4.67 10.88 -0.59
N THR A 4 4.15 9.70 -0.95
CA THR A 4 2.82 9.52 -1.57
C THR A 4 1.71 10.23 -0.78
N THR A 5 1.75 10.20 0.55
CA THR A 5 0.82 10.92 1.42
C THR A 5 0.88 12.43 1.26
N THR A 6 2.08 13.00 1.12
CA THR A 6 2.28 14.43 0.88
C THR A 6 1.75 14.84 -0.48
N LYS A 7 2.00 14.01 -1.51
CA LYS A 7 1.50 14.24 -2.87
C LYS A 7 -0.04 14.23 -2.91
N ILE A 8 -0.66 13.21 -2.32
CA ILE A 8 -2.13 13.09 -2.23
C ILE A 8 -2.74 14.29 -1.50
N ALA A 9 -2.13 14.76 -0.40
CA ALA A 9 -2.61 15.94 0.30
C ALA A 9 -2.56 17.21 -0.56
N VAL A 10 -1.50 17.39 -1.36
CA VAL A 10 -1.39 18.53 -2.31
C VAL A 10 -2.46 18.44 -3.40
N LEU A 11 -2.63 17.26 -4.00
CA LEU A 11 -3.64 17.02 -5.04
C LEU A 11 -5.05 17.31 -4.51
N ILE A 12 -5.38 16.83 -3.32
CA ILE A 12 -6.70 17.03 -2.71
C ILE A 12 -7.00 18.52 -2.48
N ASN A 13 -6.02 19.30 -2.01
CA ASN A 13 -6.20 20.75 -1.89
C ASN A 13 -6.43 21.43 -3.25
N GLN A 14 -5.75 20.97 -4.30
CA GLN A 14 -5.95 21.47 -5.66
C GLN A 14 -7.36 21.15 -6.18
N TYR A 15 -7.84 19.93 -5.98
CA TYR A 15 -9.18 19.52 -6.41
C TYR A 15 -10.31 20.20 -5.64
N SER A 16 -10.09 20.61 -4.39
CA SER A 16 -11.08 21.38 -3.63
C SER A 16 -11.49 22.67 -4.34
N GLY A 17 -10.53 23.39 -4.94
CA GLY A 17 -10.81 24.61 -5.71
C GLY A 17 -11.59 24.30 -7.00
N ILE A 18 -11.12 23.30 -7.75
CA ILE A 18 -11.72 22.89 -9.03
C ILE A 18 -13.17 22.43 -8.83
N LEU A 19 -13.43 21.62 -7.80
CA LEU A 19 -14.78 21.13 -7.49
C LEU A 19 -15.72 22.26 -7.08
N LYS A 20 -15.26 23.23 -6.28
CA LYS A 20 -16.08 24.40 -5.91
C LYS A 20 -16.51 25.20 -7.13
N GLU A 21 -15.60 25.45 -8.06
CA GLU A 21 -15.91 26.16 -9.30
C GLU A 21 -16.88 25.35 -10.18
N LEU A 22 -16.65 24.05 -10.31
CA LEU A 22 -17.53 23.15 -11.06
C LEU A 22 -18.96 23.14 -10.49
N PHE A 23 -19.12 22.92 -9.19
CA PHE A 23 -20.45 22.87 -8.56
C PHE A 23 -21.16 24.22 -8.59
N ALA A 24 -20.44 25.33 -8.45
CA ALA A 24 -21.00 26.67 -8.62
C ALA A 24 -21.52 26.92 -10.06
N GLN A 25 -20.94 26.25 -11.07
CA GLN A 25 -21.45 26.31 -12.44
C GLN A 25 -22.65 25.37 -12.64
N ILE A 26 -22.60 24.17 -12.07
CA ILE A 26 -23.69 23.19 -12.12
C ILE A 26 -24.96 23.72 -11.45
N ASP A 27 -24.83 24.35 -10.28
CA ASP A 27 -25.98 24.92 -9.55
C ASP A 27 -26.63 26.12 -10.27
N LYS A 28 -25.91 26.75 -11.20
CA LYS A 28 -26.50 27.79 -12.07
C LYS A 28 -27.28 27.21 -13.24
N GLU A 29 -26.94 26.01 -13.69
CA GLU A 29 -27.48 25.39 -14.90
C GLU A 29 -28.56 24.34 -14.60
N LEU A 30 -28.52 23.72 -13.42
CA LEU A 30 -29.37 22.59 -13.05
C LEU A 30 -30.23 22.89 -11.82
N PRO A 31 -31.47 22.38 -11.76
CA PRO A 31 -32.26 22.41 -10.54
C PRO A 31 -31.65 21.49 -9.47
N SER A 32 -31.87 21.77 -8.19
CA SER A 32 -31.24 21.06 -7.07
C SER A 32 -31.43 19.54 -7.10
N SER A 33 -32.55 19.04 -7.61
CA SER A 33 -32.79 17.60 -7.79
C SER A 33 -31.87 16.96 -8.83
N SER A 34 -31.54 17.70 -9.90
CA SER A 34 -30.63 17.27 -10.96
C SER A 34 -29.17 17.41 -10.54
N THR A 35 -28.83 18.44 -9.75
CA THR A 35 -27.51 18.52 -9.08
C THR A 35 -27.26 17.29 -8.24
N LEU A 36 -28.23 16.88 -7.40
CA LEU A 36 -28.08 15.69 -6.57
C LEU A 36 -27.92 14.40 -7.39
N ALA A 37 -28.63 14.28 -8.52
CA ALA A 37 -28.48 13.17 -9.45
C ALA A 37 -27.07 13.14 -10.07
N PHE A 38 -26.60 14.28 -10.58
CA PHE A 38 -25.24 14.44 -11.09
C PHE A 38 -24.17 14.06 -10.05
N THR A 39 -24.30 14.56 -8.82
CA THR A 39 -23.38 14.26 -7.70
C THR A 39 -23.27 12.75 -7.45
N LYS A 40 -24.38 12.01 -7.54
CA LYS A 40 -24.36 10.54 -7.40
C LYS A 40 -23.65 9.87 -8.57
N LEU A 41 -23.92 10.32 -9.81
CA LEU A 41 -23.27 9.79 -11.01
C LEU A 41 -21.77 10.05 -11.02
N LEU A 42 -21.34 11.26 -10.64
CA LEU A 42 -19.92 11.61 -10.58
C LEU A 42 -19.15 10.73 -9.58
N LYS A 43 -19.75 10.39 -8.43
CA LYS A 43 -19.11 9.47 -7.47
C LYS A 43 -18.96 8.06 -8.02
N ASN A 44 -19.96 7.56 -8.73
CA ASN A 44 -19.89 6.27 -9.37
C ASN A 44 -18.81 6.27 -10.46
N ASP A 45 -18.72 7.35 -11.23
CA ASP A 45 -17.68 7.55 -12.24
C ASP A 45 -16.27 7.58 -11.61
N LEU A 46 -16.10 8.23 -10.46
CA LEU A 46 -14.85 8.23 -9.71
C LEU A 46 -14.50 6.85 -9.12
N GLY A 47 -15.50 6.10 -8.65
CA GLY A 47 -15.32 4.71 -8.26
C GLY A 47 -14.94 3.80 -9.44
N PHE A 48 -15.48 4.09 -10.63
CA PHE A 48 -15.10 3.42 -11.87
C PHE A 48 -13.63 3.68 -12.25
N LEU A 49 -13.08 4.87 -11.99
CA LEU A 49 -11.64 5.13 -12.19
C LEU A 49 -10.77 4.14 -11.41
N LEU A 50 -11.10 3.91 -10.13
CA LEU A 50 -10.37 2.91 -9.32
C LEU A 50 -10.53 1.50 -9.88
N TYR A 51 -11.74 1.14 -10.31
CA TYR A 51 -11.96 -0.16 -10.95
C TYR A 51 -11.08 -0.31 -12.21
N HIS A 52 -11.08 0.69 -13.08
CA HIS A 52 -10.41 0.63 -14.38
C HIS A 52 -8.90 0.46 -14.25
N PHE A 53 -8.28 1.19 -13.32
CA PHE A 53 -6.83 1.13 -13.11
C PHE A 53 -6.41 0.01 -12.16
N TYR A 54 -7.18 -0.27 -11.11
CA TYR A 54 -6.69 -1.01 -9.95
C TYR A 54 -7.47 -2.27 -9.57
N PHE A 55 -8.46 -2.72 -10.36
CA PHE A 55 -9.26 -3.92 -10.01
C PHE A 55 -8.41 -5.18 -9.77
N ASP A 56 -7.28 -5.34 -10.47
CA ASP A 56 -6.39 -6.50 -10.35
C ASP A 56 -5.37 -6.37 -9.20
N TYR A 57 -5.30 -5.21 -8.54
CA TYR A 57 -4.30 -4.93 -7.52
C TYR A 57 -4.83 -5.26 -6.13
N LYS A 58 -4.09 -6.11 -5.39
CA LYS A 58 -4.48 -6.51 -4.03
C LYS A 58 -4.41 -5.37 -3.00
N ASN A 59 -3.63 -4.31 -3.27
CA ASN A 59 -3.40 -3.19 -2.34
C ASN A 59 -3.24 -1.86 -3.09
N PHE A 60 -4.33 -1.10 -3.21
CA PHE A 60 -4.33 0.29 -3.72
C PHE A 60 -4.95 1.25 -2.66
N GLU A 61 -4.43 1.16 -1.43
CA GLU A 61 -4.95 1.88 -0.26
C GLU A 61 -4.91 3.41 -0.46
N TYR A 62 -3.86 3.93 -1.09
CA TYR A 62 -3.62 5.37 -1.23
C TYR A 62 -4.44 5.97 -2.38
N GLU A 63 -4.63 5.22 -3.46
CA GLU A 63 -5.48 5.55 -4.60
C GLU A 63 -6.95 5.55 -4.14
N THR A 64 -7.34 4.52 -3.37
CA THR A 64 -8.66 4.48 -2.73
C THR A 64 -8.85 5.65 -1.78
N LEU A 65 -7.84 5.98 -0.96
CA LEU A 65 -7.86 7.13 -0.07
C LEU A 65 -8.05 8.44 -0.85
N PHE A 66 -7.30 8.64 -1.93
CA PHE A 66 -7.38 9.82 -2.78
C PHE A 66 -8.79 10.03 -3.35
N VAL A 67 -9.37 8.98 -3.96
CA VAL A 67 -10.74 9.05 -4.51
C VAL A 67 -11.77 9.19 -3.39
N THR A 68 -11.55 8.59 -2.23
CA THR A 68 -12.44 8.77 -1.07
C THR A 68 -12.48 10.22 -0.60
N CYS A 69 -11.34 10.90 -0.55
CA CYS A 69 -11.30 12.32 -0.21
C CYS A 69 -12.01 13.19 -1.26
N ILE A 70 -11.85 12.89 -2.55
CA ILE A 70 -12.59 13.58 -3.63
C ILE A 70 -14.11 13.35 -3.50
N ASN A 71 -14.53 12.09 -3.28
CA ASN A 71 -15.94 11.74 -3.09
C ASN A 71 -16.57 12.43 -1.86
N ASP A 72 -15.79 12.59 -0.79
CA ASP A 72 -16.19 13.32 0.42
C ASP A 72 -16.35 14.83 0.13
N MET A 73 -15.43 15.43 -0.63
CA MET A 73 -15.53 16.83 -1.06
C MET A 73 -16.76 17.11 -1.94
N ILE A 74 -17.10 16.17 -2.84
CA ILE A 74 -18.28 16.25 -3.72
C ILE A 74 -19.59 16.23 -2.92
N ASN A 75 -19.58 15.67 -1.72
CA ASN A 75 -20.77 15.34 -0.98
C ASN A 75 -21.40 16.54 -0.25
N GLU A 76 -20.61 17.55 0.13
CA GLU A 76 -20.94 18.47 1.24
C GLU A 76 -21.51 17.76 2.49
N ILE A 77 -21.39 16.42 2.57
CA ILE A 77 -21.68 15.66 3.77
C ILE A 77 -20.53 15.99 4.67
N LYS A 78 -20.81 16.91 5.58
CA LYS A 78 -19.97 17.25 6.71
C LYS A 78 -19.64 15.96 7.47
N PHE A 79 -18.55 15.30 7.11
CA PHE A 79 -17.63 14.90 8.16
C PHE A 79 -17.12 16.20 8.78
N ASP A 80 -17.94 16.71 9.70
CA ASP A 80 -17.65 17.75 10.67
C ASP A 80 -16.83 18.94 10.13
N ASN A 81 -17.32 19.69 9.14
CA ASN A 81 -16.90 21.05 8.74
C ASN A 81 -15.40 21.46 8.91
N GLY A 82 -14.47 20.51 8.83
CA GLY A 82 -13.21 20.67 9.56
C GLY A 82 -12.24 19.50 9.46
N ILE A 83 -12.53 18.48 8.64
CA ILE A 83 -11.47 17.54 8.23
C ILE A 83 -10.45 18.32 7.42
N ASN A 84 -9.35 18.66 8.09
CA ASN A 84 -8.15 19.08 7.42
C ASN A 84 -7.56 17.82 6.76
N TYR A 85 -7.90 17.59 5.48
CA TYR A 85 -7.44 16.41 4.74
C TYR A 85 -5.91 16.28 4.77
N THR A 86 -5.18 17.41 4.76
CA THR A 86 -3.73 17.42 4.92
C THR A 86 -3.30 16.77 6.24
N ARG A 87 -3.96 17.11 7.35
CA ARG A 87 -3.73 16.50 8.67
C ARG A 87 -4.18 15.04 8.71
N PHE A 88 -5.35 14.73 8.13
CA PHE A 88 -5.90 13.38 8.10
C PHE A 88 -4.99 12.41 7.34
N ILE A 89 -4.54 12.80 6.15
CA ILE A 89 -3.64 12.00 5.31
C ILE A 89 -2.25 11.88 5.95
N GLY A 90 -1.77 12.95 6.59
CA GLY A 90 -0.54 12.91 7.38
C GLY A 90 -0.60 11.90 8.54
N GLN A 91 -1.79 11.67 9.10
CA GLN A 91 -2.04 10.70 10.17
C GLN A 91 -2.47 9.32 9.66
N TRP A 92 -2.65 9.13 8.35
CA TRP A 92 -3.25 7.92 7.78
C TRP A 92 -2.54 6.64 8.22
N LYS A 93 -1.19 6.65 8.23
CA LYS A 93 -0.38 5.50 8.69
C LYS A 93 -0.58 5.15 10.17
N SER A 94 -1.01 6.10 11.00
CA SER A 94 -1.22 5.94 12.44
C SER A 94 -2.65 5.58 12.83
N LEU A 95 -3.58 5.56 11.87
CA LEU A 95 -4.97 5.16 12.11
C LEU A 95 -5.07 3.64 12.27
N SER A 96 -6.01 3.20 13.11
CA SER A 96 -6.36 1.78 13.23
C SER A 96 -7.01 1.24 11.96
N ASP A 97 -6.85 -0.06 11.71
CA ASP A 97 -7.40 -0.72 10.51
C ASP A 97 -8.92 -0.61 10.42
N ASP A 98 -9.63 -0.60 11.56
CA ASP A 98 -11.08 -0.38 11.62
C ASP A 98 -11.46 1.00 11.08
N LYS A 99 -10.73 2.05 11.49
CA LYS A 99 -11.00 3.43 11.03
C LYS A 99 -10.68 3.60 9.55
N LYS A 100 -9.58 3.01 9.08
CA LYS A 100 -9.24 2.99 7.66
C LYS A 100 -10.31 2.27 6.86
N SER A 101 -10.74 1.09 7.29
CA SER A 101 -11.75 0.28 6.62
C SER A 101 -13.09 1.02 6.54
N GLN A 102 -13.51 1.67 7.64
CA GLN A 102 -14.72 2.49 7.65
C GLN A 102 -14.63 3.63 6.62
N PHE A 103 -13.51 4.35 6.56
CA PHE A 103 -13.32 5.44 5.61
C PHE A 103 -13.32 4.94 4.15
N LEU A 104 -12.52 3.91 3.84
CA LEU A 104 -12.41 3.36 2.49
C LEU A 104 -13.70 2.68 2.02
N SER A 105 -14.57 2.24 2.94
CA SER A 105 -15.85 1.60 2.59
C SER A 105 -16.77 2.50 1.75
N ILE A 106 -16.68 3.82 1.95
CA ILE A 106 -17.45 4.82 1.20
C ILE A 106 -17.21 4.64 -0.29
N THR A 107 -15.93 4.64 -0.70
CA THR A 107 -15.56 4.51 -2.11
C THR A 107 -15.68 3.08 -2.60
N ARG A 108 -15.37 2.08 -1.77
CA ARG A 108 -15.51 0.65 -2.14
C ARG A 108 -16.95 0.30 -2.55
N SER A 109 -17.95 0.93 -1.94
CA SER A 109 -19.36 0.75 -2.32
C SER A 109 -19.71 1.32 -3.71
N SER A 110 -18.87 2.21 -4.25
CA SER A 110 -19.04 2.88 -5.55
C SER A 110 -18.10 2.34 -6.64
N ILE A 111 -17.23 1.36 -6.34
CA ILE A 111 -16.38 0.67 -7.33
C ILE A 111 -17.26 -0.26 -8.15
N ILE A 112 -17.96 0.32 -9.12
CA ILE A 112 -18.86 -0.41 -10.01
C ILE A 112 -18.31 -0.29 -11.43
N PRO A 113 -18.09 -1.42 -12.13
CA PRO A 113 -17.68 -1.39 -13.52
C PRO A 113 -18.77 -0.76 -14.38
N GLN A 114 -18.36 0.12 -15.30
CA GLN A 114 -19.26 0.91 -16.15
C GLN A 114 -18.71 0.96 -17.57
N ASN A 115 -19.58 1.23 -18.54
CA ASN A 115 -19.19 1.34 -19.96
C ASN A 115 -18.85 2.78 -20.39
N ASN A 116 -19.34 3.75 -19.63
CA ASN A 116 -19.26 5.17 -19.92
C ASN A 116 -19.21 5.95 -18.59
N PHE A 117 -18.87 7.23 -18.71
CA PHE A 117 -18.97 8.18 -17.61
C PHE A 117 -20.39 8.76 -17.58
N ASN A 118 -21.22 8.21 -16.70
CA ASN A 118 -22.64 8.55 -16.64
C ASN A 118 -22.87 10.01 -16.24
N SER A 119 -21.95 10.62 -15.48
CA SER A 119 -22.00 12.04 -15.16
C SER A 119 -21.84 12.92 -16.41
N VAL A 120 -20.98 12.51 -17.34
CA VAL A 120 -20.76 13.20 -18.63
C VAL A 120 -21.97 13.02 -19.54
N GLY A 121 -22.50 11.80 -19.65
CA GLY A 121 -23.70 11.52 -20.43
C GLY A 121 -24.93 12.28 -19.90
N PHE A 122 -25.08 12.34 -18.57
CA PHE A 122 -26.13 13.13 -17.93
C PHE A 122 -26.03 14.61 -18.28
N LEU A 123 -24.86 15.22 -18.12
CA LEU A 123 -24.68 16.65 -18.41
C LEU A 123 -24.82 16.98 -19.89
N THR A 124 -24.48 16.06 -20.79
CA THR A 124 -24.66 16.28 -22.25
C THR A 124 -26.12 16.60 -22.59
N ASN A 125 -27.07 16.07 -21.82
CA ASN A 125 -28.50 16.30 -22.03
C ASN A 125 -29.09 17.43 -21.16
N HIS A 126 -28.39 17.91 -20.14
CA HIS A 126 -28.96 18.81 -19.13
C HIS A 126 -28.16 20.09 -18.87
N ALA A 127 -26.94 20.22 -19.40
CA ALA A 127 -26.06 21.34 -19.18
C ALA A 127 -25.41 21.81 -20.49
N ASN A 128 -24.76 22.98 -20.47
CA ASN A 128 -24.09 23.47 -21.67
C ASN A 128 -22.77 22.72 -21.94
N LYS A 129 -22.26 22.85 -23.17
CA LYS A 129 -21.02 22.20 -23.62
C LYS A 129 -19.80 22.57 -22.77
N LYS A 130 -19.76 23.79 -22.21
CA LYS A 130 -18.66 24.23 -21.34
C LYS A 130 -18.64 23.43 -20.04
N THR A 131 -19.79 23.23 -19.40
CA THR A 131 -19.91 22.43 -18.17
C THR A 131 -19.56 20.97 -18.42
N VAL A 132 -20.02 20.40 -19.55
CA VAL A 132 -19.66 19.04 -19.96
C VAL A 132 -18.14 18.89 -20.12
N ASN A 133 -17.48 19.84 -20.80
CA ASN A 133 -16.03 19.82 -20.99
C ASN A 133 -15.27 19.92 -19.66
N LEU A 134 -15.74 20.75 -18.71
CA LEU A 134 -15.11 20.87 -17.39
C LEU A 134 -15.13 19.53 -16.63
N VAL A 135 -16.24 18.77 -16.71
CA VAL A 135 -16.30 17.44 -16.09
C VAL A 135 -15.39 16.44 -16.79
N LYS A 136 -15.31 16.47 -18.13
CA LYS A 136 -14.37 15.63 -18.88
C LYS A 136 -12.92 15.93 -18.48
N GLU A 137 -12.55 17.20 -18.42
CA GLU A 137 -11.21 17.65 -18.00
C GLU A 137 -10.91 17.25 -16.56
N LEU A 138 -11.88 17.39 -15.64
CA LEU A 138 -11.75 16.93 -14.26
C LEU A 138 -11.46 15.43 -14.20
N LEU A 139 -12.24 14.61 -14.89
CA LEU A 139 -12.07 13.15 -14.91
C LEU A 139 -10.73 12.74 -15.50
N MET A 140 -10.31 13.36 -16.61
CA MET A 140 -9.00 13.11 -17.23
C MET A 140 -7.86 13.45 -16.27
N LYS A 141 -7.94 14.60 -15.60
CA LYS A 141 -6.91 15.05 -14.67
C LYS A 141 -6.82 14.17 -13.42
N ILE A 142 -7.96 13.79 -12.84
CA ILE A 142 -8.00 12.86 -11.70
C ILE A 142 -7.38 11.52 -12.11
N SER A 143 -7.67 11.05 -13.32
CA SER A 143 -7.12 9.80 -13.84
C SER A 143 -5.61 9.87 -14.05
N GLU A 144 -5.11 10.98 -14.57
CA GLU A 144 -3.67 11.24 -14.72
C GLU A 144 -2.96 11.28 -13.36
N ASP A 145 -3.55 11.97 -12.38
CA ASP A 145 -3.00 12.05 -11.03
C ASP A 145 -3.07 10.71 -10.28
N LEU A 146 -4.08 9.88 -10.59
CA LEU A 146 -4.24 8.53 -10.05
C LEU A 146 -3.10 7.61 -10.48
N ILE A 147 -2.82 7.52 -11.79
CA ILE A 147 -1.73 6.67 -12.31
C ILE A 147 -0.35 7.22 -11.91
N ASN A 148 -0.22 8.53 -11.75
CA ASN A 148 1.05 9.12 -11.34
C ASN A 148 1.25 9.07 -9.82
N SER A 149 0.31 8.57 -9.03
CA SER A 149 0.28 8.78 -7.57
C SER A 149 1.50 8.20 -6.84
N ASP A 150 2.07 7.10 -7.33
CA ASP A 150 3.26 6.43 -6.79
C ASP A 150 4.59 6.86 -7.46
N ASN A 151 4.53 7.73 -8.48
CA ASN A 151 5.62 8.20 -9.32
C ASN A 151 6.22 7.12 -10.24
N HIS A 152 5.50 6.05 -10.54
CA HIS A 152 5.88 5.06 -11.52
C HIS A 152 4.65 4.66 -12.35
N VAL A 153 4.54 5.20 -13.57
CA VAL A 153 3.53 4.76 -14.52
C VAL A 153 4.08 3.58 -15.31
N ASP A 154 3.44 2.43 -15.20
CA ASP A 154 3.79 1.26 -16.01
C ASP A 154 3.10 1.28 -17.41
N GLU A 155 3.56 0.41 -18.31
CA GLU A 155 3.03 0.33 -19.68
C GLU A 155 1.53 -0.05 -19.70
N LEU A 156 1.07 -0.83 -18.71
CA LEU A 156 -0.32 -1.25 -18.59
C LEU A 156 -1.21 -0.08 -18.15
N GLU A 157 -0.76 0.73 -17.20
CA GLU A 157 -1.41 1.96 -16.75
C GLU A 157 -1.49 3.00 -17.85
N GLU A 158 -0.41 3.18 -18.64
CA GLU A 158 -0.43 4.09 -19.78
C GLU A 158 -1.43 3.62 -20.85
N LYS A 159 -1.49 2.31 -21.11
CA LYS A 159 -2.50 1.74 -22.02
C LYS A 159 -3.92 1.95 -21.48
N ARG A 160 -4.16 1.65 -20.20
CA ARG A 160 -5.46 1.86 -19.54
C ARG A 160 -5.87 3.33 -19.57
N PHE A 161 -4.93 4.26 -19.41
CA PHE A 161 -5.19 5.69 -19.46
C PHE A 161 -5.63 6.15 -20.85
N LYS A 162 -4.97 5.67 -21.91
CA LYS A 162 -5.37 5.92 -23.31
C LYS A 162 -6.77 5.38 -23.61
N GLU A 163 -7.07 4.16 -23.15
CA GLU A 163 -8.41 3.58 -23.26
C GLU A 163 -9.45 4.43 -22.52
N LEU A 164 -9.13 4.90 -21.32
CA LEU A 164 -10.04 5.71 -20.51
C LEU A 164 -10.37 7.05 -21.17
N ILE A 165 -9.38 7.74 -21.74
CA ILE A 165 -9.59 9.00 -22.46
C ILE A 165 -10.59 8.79 -23.61
N LYS A 166 -10.47 7.67 -24.33
CA LYS A 166 -11.44 7.31 -25.37
C LYS A 166 -12.85 7.18 -24.79
N ILE A 167 -13.01 6.44 -23.69
CA ILE A 167 -14.31 6.27 -22.99
C ILE A 167 -14.89 7.63 -22.54
N ILE A 168 -14.09 8.49 -21.89
CA ILE A 168 -14.53 9.83 -21.45
C ILE A 168 -15.03 10.66 -22.64
N ASN A 169 -14.31 10.61 -23.75
CA ASN A 169 -14.67 11.37 -24.94
C ASN A 169 -15.96 10.86 -25.58
N GLU A 170 -16.14 9.55 -25.65
CA GLU A 170 -17.30 8.88 -26.25
C GLU A 170 -18.55 8.85 -25.35
N SER A 171 -18.45 9.29 -24.09
CA SER A 171 -19.54 9.31 -23.09
C SER A 171 -20.61 10.39 -23.35
N HIS A 172 -21.17 10.43 -24.56
CA HIS A 172 -22.17 11.40 -24.99
C HIS A 172 -23.61 10.98 -24.67
N THR A 173 -23.87 9.69 -24.53
CA THR A 173 -25.19 9.11 -24.23
C THR A 173 -25.06 8.08 -23.11
N THR A 174 -26.15 7.87 -22.37
CA THR A 174 -26.29 6.70 -21.49
C THR A 174 -26.45 5.46 -22.36
N ILE A 175 -25.57 4.48 -22.19
CA ILE A 175 -25.66 3.20 -22.91
C ILE A 175 -26.92 2.47 -22.48
N ASP A 176 -27.76 2.10 -23.45
CA ASP A 176 -29.02 1.40 -23.21
C ASP A 176 -28.76 -0.12 -23.10
N ILE A 177 -29.68 -0.83 -22.44
CA ILE A 177 -29.72 -2.29 -22.34
C ILE A 177 -29.76 -2.93 -23.74
N ASN A 178 -30.40 -2.25 -24.71
CA ASN A 178 -30.46 -2.71 -26.10
C ASN A 178 -29.09 -2.74 -26.77
N ASP A 179 -28.25 -1.73 -26.53
CA ASP A 179 -26.87 -1.68 -27.05
C ASP A 179 -26.03 -2.84 -26.50
N ILE A 180 -26.23 -3.17 -25.22
CA ILE A 180 -25.56 -4.29 -24.55
C ILE A 180 -26.01 -5.63 -25.14
N ALA A 181 -27.32 -5.80 -25.34
CA ALA A 181 -27.85 -7.01 -25.94
C ALA A 181 -27.35 -7.22 -27.37
N GLU A 182 -27.29 -6.15 -28.18
CA GLU A 182 -26.75 -6.19 -29.53
C GLU A 182 -25.25 -6.55 -29.53
N TYR A 183 -24.46 -5.95 -28.63
CA TYR A 183 -23.04 -6.24 -28.48
C TYR A 183 -22.78 -7.70 -28.08
N VAL A 184 -23.55 -8.24 -27.14
CA VAL A 184 -23.45 -9.65 -26.76
C VAL A 184 -23.74 -10.56 -27.96
N GLN A 185 -24.75 -10.24 -28.77
CA GLN A 185 -25.08 -11.00 -29.98
C GLN A 185 -23.98 -10.91 -31.05
N GLU A 186 -23.35 -9.75 -31.21
CA GLU A 186 -22.19 -9.59 -32.09
C GLU A 186 -21.02 -10.47 -31.65
N LYS A 187 -20.70 -10.48 -30.35
CA LYS A 187 -19.64 -11.33 -29.80
C LYS A 187 -19.93 -12.82 -29.92
N PHE A 188 -21.18 -13.23 -29.78
CA PHE A 188 -21.57 -14.61 -30.09
C PHE A 188 -21.34 -14.95 -31.58
N LYS A 189 -21.68 -14.05 -32.50
CA LYS A 189 -21.44 -14.26 -33.95
C LYS A 189 -19.95 -14.34 -34.28
N GLU A 190 -19.12 -13.45 -33.75
CA GLU A 190 -17.65 -13.49 -33.93
C GLU A 190 -17.08 -14.82 -33.46
N ALA A 191 -17.59 -15.34 -32.34
CA ALA A 191 -17.21 -16.63 -31.78
C ALA A 191 -17.77 -17.84 -32.55
N SER A 192 -18.49 -17.64 -33.66
CA SER A 192 -19.22 -18.70 -34.39
C SER A 192 -20.29 -19.43 -33.56
N LEU A 193 -20.80 -18.79 -32.51
CA LEU A 193 -21.78 -19.32 -31.59
C LEU A 193 -23.18 -18.91 -32.07
N ARG A 194 -23.88 -19.80 -32.78
CA ARG A 194 -25.19 -19.47 -33.36
C ARG A 194 -26.32 -19.41 -32.31
N ASN A 195 -26.24 -20.22 -31.24
CA ASN A 195 -27.24 -20.33 -30.18
C ASN A 195 -26.66 -21.06 -28.96
N SER A 196 -27.15 -20.77 -27.74
CA SER A 196 -26.64 -21.33 -26.47
C SER A 196 -26.72 -22.86 -26.34
N GLU A 197 -27.56 -23.52 -27.12
CA GLU A 197 -27.77 -24.98 -27.07
C GLU A 197 -26.96 -25.78 -28.09
N ASP A 198 -26.32 -25.11 -29.07
CA ASP A 198 -25.67 -25.73 -30.23
C ASP A 198 -24.20 -25.29 -30.40
N LEU A 199 -23.58 -24.86 -29.29
CA LEU A 199 -22.20 -24.35 -29.27
C LEU A 199 -21.17 -25.43 -29.56
N VAL A 200 -21.43 -26.63 -29.07
CA VAL A 200 -20.55 -27.79 -29.17
C VAL A 200 -21.37 -29.07 -29.25
N GLU A 201 -20.79 -30.11 -29.85
CA GLU A 201 -21.45 -31.40 -29.96
C GLU A 201 -21.72 -32.05 -28.60
N ARG A 202 -22.90 -32.65 -28.42
CA ARG A 202 -23.28 -33.19 -27.11
C ARG A 202 -22.39 -34.37 -26.72
N PRO A 203 -21.87 -34.42 -25.47
CA PRO A 203 -21.08 -35.56 -24.97
C PRO A 203 -21.83 -36.90 -25.04
N SER A 204 -23.17 -36.87 -25.05
CA SER A 204 -24.01 -38.06 -25.19
C SER A 204 -23.79 -38.81 -26.51
N LYS A 205 -23.40 -38.12 -27.60
CA LYS A 205 -23.08 -38.77 -28.88
C LYS A 205 -21.86 -39.70 -28.76
N ILE A 206 -20.81 -39.28 -28.05
CA ILE A 206 -19.63 -40.13 -27.76
C ILE A 206 -20.06 -41.36 -26.96
N LYS A 207 -20.88 -41.17 -25.91
CA LYS A 207 -21.40 -42.29 -25.12
C LYS A 207 -22.18 -43.30 -25.98
N GLN A 208 -23.02 -42.81 -26.89
CA GLN A 208 -23.76 -43.66 -27.82
C GLN A 208 -22.81 -44.45 -28.73
N LEU A 209 -21.78 -43.80 -29.29
CA LEU A 209 -20.78 -44.49 -30.14
C LEU A 209 -20.02 -45.57 -29.38
N ILE A 210 -19.66 -45.33 -28.11
CA ILE A 210 -19.01 -46.32 -27.24
C ILE A 210 -19.94 -47.53 -27.04
N ILE A 211 -21.21 -47.29 -26.73
CA ILE A 211 -22.20 -48.37 -26.51
C ILE A 211 -22.42 -49.17 -27.80
N SER A 212 -22.61 -48.49 -28.94
CA SER A 212 -22.84 -49.14 -30.23
C SER A 212 -21.67 -50.00 -30.70
N ASN A 213 -20.45 -49.70 -30.27
CA ASN A 213 -19.24 -50.41 -30.67
C ASN A 213 -18.59 -51.23 -29.54
N GLN A 214 -19.28 -51.39 -28.40
CA GLN A 214 -18.71 -51.98 -27.19
C GLN A 214 -18.08 -53.36 -27.42
N ASN A 215 -18.72 -54.22 -28.22
CA ASN A 215 -18.21 -55.57 -28.49
C ASN A 215 -16.82 -55.53 -29.14
N LYS A 216 -16.64 -54.66 -30.16
CA LYS A 216 -15.35 -54.47 -30.84
C LYS A 216 -14.27 -53.88 -29.92
N ILE A 217 -14.66 -52.96 -29.03
CA ILE A 217 -13.74 -52.38 -28.04
C ILE A 217 -13.26 -53.47 -27.07
N VAL A 218 -14.17 -54.33 -26.60
CA VAL A 218 -13.87 -55.43 -25.67
C VAL A 218 -12.99 -56.50 -26.32
N GLU A 219 -13.19 -56.77 -27.62
CA GLU A 219 -12.32 -57.67 -28.40
C GLU A 219 -10.86 -57.20 -28.40
N ALA A 220 -10.61 -55.88 -28.42
CA ALA A 220 -9.28 -55.32 -28.28
C ALA A 220 -8.79 -55.35 -26.81
N ASP A 221 -9.51 -54.66 -25.91
CA ASP A 221 -9.30 -54.74 -24.46
C ASP A 221 -10.50 -54.15 -23.70
N LYS A 222 -11.04 -54.89 -22.73
CA LYS A 222 -12.11 -54.41 -21.83
C LYS A 222 -11.77 -53.13 -21.08
N ARG A 223 -10.49 -52.84 -20.83
CA ARG A 223 -10.03 -51.64 -20.12
C ARG A 223 -10.35 -50.37 -20.91
N TYR A 224 -10.32 -50.42 -22.23
CA TYR A 224 -10.58 -49.25 -23.08
C TYR A 224 -12.02 -48.74 -22.99
N VAL A 225 -12.97 -49.61 -22.63
CA VAL A 225 -14.34 -49.16 -22.31
C VAL A 225 -14.32 -48.15 -21.16
N LEU A 226 -13.55 -48.42 -20.10
CA LEU A 226 -13.43 -47.50 -18.97
C LEU A 226 -12.75 -46.19 -19.38
N ASP A 227 -11.68 -46.27 -20.18
CA ASP A 227 -10.94 -45.09 -20.63
C ASP A 227 -11.80 -44.18 -21.52
N PHE A 228 -12.57 -44.73 -22.46
CA PHE A 228 -13.55 -43.95 -23.22
C PHE A 228 -14.66 -43.36 -22.36
N LEU A 229 -15.11 -44.06 -21.31
CA LEU A 229 -16.07 -43.51 -20.35
C LEU A 229 -15.48 -42.34 -19.54
N LYS A 230 -14.18 -42.38 -19.21
CA LYS A 230 -13.48 -41.26 -18.57
C LYS A 230 -13.39 -40.05 -19.50
N ILE A 231 -13.09 -40.26 -20.79
CA ILE A 231 -13.13 -39.19 -21.81
C ILE A 231 -14.54 -38.59 -21.92
N HIS A 232 -15.58 -39.42 -21.99
CA HIS A 232 -16.97 -38.95 -21.99
C HIS A 232 -17.29 -38.09 -20.75
N ASN A 233 -16.89 -38.54 -19.56
CA ASN A 233 -17.13 -37.79 -18.33
C ASN A 233 -16.37 -36.46 -18.32
N PHE A 234 -15.12 -36.43 -18.81
CA PHE A 234 -14.35 -35.21 -18.95
C PHE A 234 -15.01 -34.21 -19.91
N LEU A 235 -15.46 -34.69 -21.09
CA LEU A 235 -16.25 -33.89 -22.03
C LEU A 235 -17.53 -33.36 -21.37
N ASN A 236 -18.22 -34.18 -20.56
CA ASN A 236 -19.42 -33.74 -19.86
C ASN A 236 -19.15 -32.58 -18.88
N ILE A 237 -18.05 -32.65 -18.13
CA ILE A 237 -17.63 -31.55 -17.24
C ILE A 237 -17.32 -30.29 -18.05
N LYS A 238 -16.52 -30.41 -19.12
CA LYS A 238 -16.16 -29.27 -19.99
C LYS A 238 -17.38 -28.64 -20.65
N HIS A 239 -18.31 -29.45 -21.13
CA HIS A 239 -19.59 -28.98 -21.68
C HIS A 239 -20.39 -28.19 -20.64
N GLN A 240 -20.52 -28.70 -19.40
CA GLN A 240 -21.21 -27.98 -18.33
C GLN A 240 -20.54 -26.64 -17.98
N GLN A 241 -19.21 -26.56 -18.06
CA GLN A 241 -18.47 -25.30 -17.84
C GLN A 241 -18.77 -24.27 -18.93
N ILE A 242 -18.82 -24.68 -20.20
CA ILE A 242 -19.21 -23.81 -21.31
C ILE A 242 -20.61 -23.24 -21.09
N ILE A 243 -21.59 -24.11 -20.81
CA ILE A 243 -22.97 -23.69 -20.58
C ILE A 243 -23.07 -22.71 -19.41
N LYS A 244 -22.39 -22.97 -18.28
CA LYS A 244 -22.36 -22.05 -17.14
C LYS A 244 -21.79 -20.69 -17.51
N THR A 245 -20.69 -20.66 -18.27
CA THR A 245 -20.06 -19.39 -18.69
C THR A 245 -21.01 -18.58 -19.59
N VAL A 246 -21.73 -19.25 -20.50
CA VAL A 246 -22.75 -18.65 -21.37
C VAL A 246 -23.96 -18.16 -20.57
N GLU A 247 -24.43 -18.93 -19.59
CA GLU A 247 -25.49 -18.51 -18.67
C GLU A 247 -25.06 -17.27 -17.87
N THR A 248 -23.79 -17.20 -17.42
CA THR A 248 -23.26 -16.02 -16.73
C THR A 248 -23.24 -14.81 -17.65
N LEU A 249 -22.80 -14.96 -18.90
CA LEU A 249 -22.83 -13.87 -19.88
C LEU A 249 -24.26 -13.35 -20.11
N ASN A 250 -25.24 -14.24 -20.11
CA ASN A 250 -26.66 -13.90 -20.26
C ASN A 250 -27.32 -13.34 -18.98
N LYS A 251 -26.67 -13.42 -17.81
CA LYS A 251 -27.18 -12.93 -16.52
C LYS A 251 -26.60 -11.56 -16.18
N ASP A 252 -27.33 -10.51 -16.49
CA ASP A 252 -27.12 -9.13 -15.98
C ASP A 252 -25.70 -8.55 -16.16
N VAL A 253 -24.87 -9.10 -17.05
CA VAL A 253 -23.58 -8.51 -17.38
C VAL A 253 -23.81 -7.27 -18.25
N LYS A 254 -23.72 -6.10 -17.62
CA LYS A 254 -23.96 -4.82 -18.28
C LYS A 254 -22.70 -4.13 -18.77
N VAL A 255 -21.54 -4.79 -18.69
CA VAL A 255 -20.24 -4.16 -18.93
C VAL A 255 -19.52 -4.80 -20.12
N PHE A 256 -19.20 -4.02 -21.14
CA PHE A 256 -18.57 -4.47 -22.39
C PHE A 256 -17.24 -5.18 -22.14
N LYS A 257 -16.38 -4.66 -21.25
CA LYS A 257 -15.11 -5.33 -20.88
C LYS A 257 -15.32 -6.72 -20.25
N THR A 258 -16.38 -6.87 -19.45
CA THR A 258 -16.75 -8.16 -18.87
C THR A 258 -17.31 -9.08 -19.95
N ILE A 259 -18.09 -8.55 -20.89
CA ILE A 259 -18.58 -9.30 -22.05
C ILE A 259 -17.39 -9.79 -22.89
N ASP A 260 -16.42 -8.93 -23.22
CA ASP A 260 -15.24 -9.30 -24.02
C ASP A 260 -14.41 -10.41 -23.37
N SER A 261 -14.17 -10.29 -22.06
CA SER A 261 -13.40 -11.30 -21.33
C SER A 261 -14.14 -12.64 -21.24
N LEU A 262 -15.45 -12.62 -20.97
CA LEU A 262 -16.28 -13.82 -20.97
C LEU A 262 -16.40 -14.43 -22.38
N SER A 263 -16.56 -13.62 -23.42
CA SER A 263 -16.61 -14.09 -24.81
C SER A 263 -15.31 -14.76 -25.23
N THR A 264 -14.16 -14.17 -24.88
CA THR A 264 -12.83 -14.78 -25.12
C THR A 264 -12.73 -16.12 -24.39
N LEU A 265 -13.12 -16.17 -23.11
CA LEU A 265 -13.12 -17.40 -22.32
C LEU A 265 -14.02 -18.48 -22.95
N ILE A 266 -15.21 -18.12 -23.44
CA ILE A 266 -16.11 -19.07 -24.10
C ILE A 266 -15.47 -19.61 -25.38
N ILE A 267 -14.85 -18.77 -26.21
CA ILE A 267 -14.13 -19.19 -27.42
C ILE A 267 -13.04 -20.21 -27.07
N GLU A 268 -12.21 -19.93 -26.07
CA GLU A 268 -11.15 -20.82 -25.61
C GLU A 268 -11.71 -22.15 -25.10
N GLN A 269 -12.77 -22.13 -24.29
CA GLN A 269 -13.42 -23.33 -23.77
C GLN A 269 -14.04 -24.18 -24.88
N VAL A 270 -14.71 -23.55 -25.85
CA VAL A 270 -15.32 -24.22 -27.02
C VAL A 270 -14.24 -24.86 -27.89
N ASN A 271 -13.15 -24.14 -28.19
CA ASN A 271 -12.03 -24.67 -28.96
C ASN A 271 -11.37 -25.85 -28.25
N SER A 272 -11.09 -25.72 -26.95
CA SER A 272 -10.54 -26.82 -26.13
C SER A 272 -11.46 -28.04 -26.14
N TYR A 273 -12.77 -27.83 -25.98
CA TYR A 273 -13.75 -28.91 -26.04
C TYR A 273 -13.75 -29.61 -27.39
N ASN A 274 -13.79 -28.85 -28.49
CA ASN A 274 -13.85 -29.39 -29.84
C ASN A 274 -12.61 -30.21 -30.19
N ILE A 275 -11.42 -29.79 -29.75
CA ILE A 275 -10.19 -30.56 -29.93
C ILE A 275 -10.28 -31.92 -29.20
N VAL A 276 -10.66 -31.91 -27.92
CA VAL A 276 -10.80 -33.15 -27.14
C VAL A 276 -11.88 -34.06 -27.73
N TYR A 277 -13.00 -33.47 -28.17
CA TYR A 277 -14.09 -34.21 -28.82
C TYR A 277 -13.62 -34.86 -30.12
N TYR A 278 -12.95 -34.11 -30.99
CA TYR A 278 -12.42 -34.61 -32.25
C TYR A 278 -11.38 -35.73 -32.04
N TYR A 279 -10.44 -35.54 -31.10
CA TYR A 279 -9.46 -36.57 -30.75
C TYR A 279 -10.11 -37.81 -30.15
N SER A 280 -11.20 -37.65 -29.39
CA SER A 280 -11.92 -38.80 -28.84
C SER A 280 -12.56 -39.66 -29.93
N LEU A 281 -13.04 -39.03 -31.02
CA LEU A 281 -13.57 -39.73 -32.18
C LEU A 281 -12.46 -40.44 -32.95
N ASN A 282 -11.35 -39.76 -33.24
CA ASN A 282 -10.23 -40.36 -33.96
C ASN A 282 -9.60 -41.51 -33.19
N MET A 283 -9.50 -41.40 -31.87
CA MET A 283 -9.03 -42.48 -31.01
C MET A 283 -9.98 -43.68 -31.09
N LEU A 284 -11.30 -43.44 -31.01
CA LEU A 284 -12.29 -44.51 -31.16
C LEU A 284 -12.19 -45.17 -32.54
N VAL A 285 -12.13 -44.39 -33.62
CA VAL A 285 -11.99 -44.91 -34.99
C VAL A 285 -10.69 -45.70 -35.14
N GLY A 286 -9.56 -45.17 -34.66
CA GLY A 286 -8.27 -45.84 -34.69
C GLY A 286 -8.30 -47.21 -34.01
N LEU A 287 -9.00 -47.32 -32.87
CA LEU A 287 -9.21 -48.62 -32.23
C LEU A 287 -10.08 -49.56 -33.08
N LEU A 288 -11.18 -49.06 -33.63
CA LEU A 288 -12.14 -49.86 -34.40
C LEU A 288 -11.61 -50.33 -35.75
N GLU A 289 -10.69 -49.57 -36.35
CA GLU A 289 -10.03 -49.90 -37.62
C GLU A 289 -8.73 -50.68 -37.42
N GLY A 290 -8.30 -50.91 -36.17
CA GLY A 290 -7.04 -51.60 -35.85
C GLY A 290 -5.78 -50.77 -36.09
N ASN A 291 -5.92 -49.45 -36.23
CA ASN A 291 -4.79 -48.52 -36.31
C ASN A 291 -4.30 -48.16 -34.89
N TYR A 292 -3.58 -49.09 -34.28
CA TYR A 292 -3.11 -48.95 -32.91
C TYR A 292 -2.08 -47.83 -32.71
N VAL A 293 -1.34 -47.44 -33.74
CA VAL A 293 -0.39 -46.32 -33.65
C VAL A 293 -1.15 -45.03 -33.35
N VAL A 294 -2.15 -44.69 -34.18
CA VAL A 294 -2.98 -43.49 -33.97
C VAL A 294 -3.77 -43.59 -32.67
N PHE A 295 -4.26 -44.79 -32.32
CA PHE A 295 -4.95 -45.00 -31.04
C PHE A 295 -4.05 -44.67 -29.84
N TYR A 296 -2.83 -45.22 -29.79
CA TYR A 296 -1.94 -45.00 -28.64
C TYR A 296 -1.32 -43.61 -28.63
N GLU A 297 -1.05 -42.99 -29.78
CA GLU A 297 -0.65 -41.57 -29.83
C GLU A 297 -1.71 -40.70 -29.16
N LEU A 298 -2.99 -40.87 -29.52
CA LEU A 298 -4.09 -40.12 -28.89
C LEU A 298 -4.34 -40.53 -27.43
N TYR A 299 -4.07 -41.79 -27.08
CA TYR A 299 -4.14 -42.26 -25.70
C TYR A 299 -3.16 -41.49 -24.81
N GLU A 300 -1.88 -41.42 -25.21
CA GLU A 300 -0.84 -40.72 -24.45
C GLU A 300 -1.18 -39.23 -24.30
N GLU A 301 -1.64 -38.56 -25.38
CA GLU A 301 -2.10 -37.18 -25.31
C GLU A 301 -3.20 -36.97 -24.26
N PHE A 302 -4.16 -37.91 -24.14
CA PHE A 302 -5.19 -37.84 -23.12
C PHE A 302 -4.69 -38.14 -21.70
N ASP A 303 -3.67 -38.99 -21.55
CA ASP A 303 -3.04 -39.24 -20.26
C ASP A 303 -2.22 -38.04 -19.78
N GLU A 304 -1.47 -37.40 -20.68
CA GLU A 304 -0.76 -36.14 -20.43
C GLU A 304 -1.72 -35.02 -19.99
N LEU A 305 -2.88 -34.92 -20.64
CA LEU A 305 -3.97 -34.01 -20.23
C LEU A 305 -4.64 -34.40 -18.90
N GLY A 306 -4.27 -35.54 -18.31
CA GLY A 306 -4.79 -36.02 -17.04
C GLY A 306 -6.26 -36.45 -17.10
N ILE A 307 -6.75 -36.84 -18.28
CA ILE A 307 -8.14 -37.29 -18.45
C ILE A 307 -8.36 -38.61 -17.70
N PHE A 308 -7.38 -39.51 -17.75
CA PHE A 308 -7.48 -40.83 -17.12
C PHE A 308 -7.20 -40.84 -15.62
N LYS A 309 -6.67 -39.74 -15.07
CA LYS A 309 -6.40 -39.55 -13.64
C LYS A 309 -7.69 -39.65 -12.84
N ASN A 310 -7.66 -40.41 -11.75
CA ASN A 310 -8.82 -40.60 -10.89
C ASN A 310 -9.09 -39.33 -10.04
N LYS A 311 -10.28 -39.25 -9.43
CA LYS A 311 -10.68 -38.10 -8.60
C LYS A 311 -9.67 -37.84 -7.48
N PHE A 312 -9.17 -38.89 -6.83
CA PHE A 312 -8.20 -38.76 -5.75
C PHE A 312 -6.88 -38.12 -6.22
N GLU A 313 -6.34 -38.53 -7.36
CA GLU A 313 -5.14 -37.93 -7.95
C GLU A 313 -5.34 -36.46 -8.31
N LYS A 314 -6.55 -36.09 -8.78
CA LYS A 314 -6.91 -34.70 -9.07
C LYS A 314 -7.01 -33.87 -7.79
N ASP A 315 -7.71 -34.38 -6.77
CA ASP A 315 -7.86 -33.72 -5.47
C ASP A 315 -6.49 -33.57 -4.78
N LEU A 316 -5.63 -34.59 -4.86
CA LEU A 316 -4.25 -34.56 -4.38
C LEU A 316 -3.40 -33.52 -5.12
N THR A 317 -3.48 -33.47 -6.45
CA THR A 317 -2.75 -32.47 -7.26
C THR A 317 -3.20 -31.05 -6.91
N THR A 318 -4.50 -30.84 -6.70
CA THR A 318 -5.07 -29.55 -6.31
C THR A 318 -4.55 -29.14 -4.94
N THR A 319 -4.66 -30.03 -3.96
CA THR A 319 -4.16 -29.80 -2.59
C THR A 319 -2.66 -29.47 -2.58
N LEU A 320 -1.85 -30.19 -3.37
CA LEU A 320 -0.42 -29.92 -3.50
C LEU A 320 -0.14 -28.56 -4.18
N THR A 321 -0.99 -28.15 -5.11
CA THR A 321 -0.90 -26.84 -5.76
C THR A 321 -1.26 -25.71 -4.80
N ASP A 322 -2.32 -25.89 -4.00
CA ASP A 322 -2.73 -24.93 -2.97
C ASP A 322 -1.63 -24.77 -1.91
N ILE A 323 -1.06 -25.88 -1.42
CA ILE A 323 0.09 -25.87 -0.51
C ILE A 323 1.28 -25.12 -1.12
N LYS A 324 1.56 -25.31 -2.42
CA LYS A 324 2.65 -24.61 -3.11
C LYS A 324 2.41 -23.09 -3.16
N GLU A 325 1.19 -22.64 -3.39
CA GLU A 325 0.86 -21.21 -3.41
C GLU A 325 0.86 -20.59 -2.00
N GLU A 326 0.39 -21.33 -0.99
CA GLU A 326 0.51 -20.92 0.42
C GLU A 326 1.99 -20.78 0.82
N LEU A 327 2.86 -21.72 0.42
CA LEU A 327 4.30 -21.64 0.69
C LEU A 327 4.96 -20.45 -0.01
N LYS A 328 4.57 -20.12 -1.25
CA LYS A 328 5.05 -18.90 -1.93
C LYS A 328 4.63 -17.65 -1.18
N THR A 329 3.38 -17.58 -0.73
CA THR A 329 2.85 -16.46 0.05
C THR A 329 3.60 -16.32 1.37
N MET A 330 3.80 -17.43 2.08
CA MET A 330 4.57 -17.48 3.32
C MET A 330 6.02 -17.02 3.13
N LYS A 331 6.67 -17.43 2.03
CA LYS A 331 8.02 -16.95 1.68
C LYS A 331 8.05 -15.43 1.52
N VAL A 332 7.09 -14.85 0.80
CA VAL A 332 6.98 -13.39 0.62
C VAL A 332 6.79 -12.68 1.96
N ASP A 333 5.92 -13.20 2.83
CA ASP A 333 5.67 -12.61 4.14
C ASP A 333 6.87 -12.70 5.08
N ILE A 334 7.61 -13.83 5.06
CA ILE A 334 8.86 -13.98 5.80
C ILE A 334 9.89 -12.95 5.32
N VAL A 335 10.08 -12.82 4.01
CA VAL A 335 11.02 -11.83 3.45
C VAL A 335 10.65 -10.41 3.88
N LYS A 336 9.36 -10.03 3.79
CA LYS A 336 8.88 -8.71 4.26
C LYS A 336 9.18 -8.49 5.74
N LYS A 337 8.88 -9.48 6.58
CA LYS A 337 9.16 -9.40 8.04
C LYS A 337 10.64 -9.24 8.30
N LEU A 338 11.50 -9.96 7.57
CA LEU A 338 12.96 -9.82 7.68
C LEU A 338 13.44 -8.43 7.27
N THR A 339 12.93 -7.86 6.18
CA THR A 339 13.27 -6.48 5.76
C THR A 339 12.83 -5.44 6.80
N ILE A 340 11.67 -5.62 7.44
CA ILE A 340 11.21 -4.74 8.52
C ILE A 340 12.16 -4.85 9.73
N ILE A 341 12.55 -6.06 10.11
CA ILE A 341 13.49 -6.30 11.21
C ILE A 341 14.84 -5.64 10.90
N GLU A 342 15.35 -5.81 9.68
CA GLU A 342 16.60 -5.18 9.23
C GLU A 342 16.54 -3.65 9.36
N SER A 343 15.49 -3.02 8.86
CA SER A 343 15.30 -1.56 9.00
C SER A 343 15.16 -1.10 10.46
N GLN A 344 14.56 -1.92 11.32
CA GLN A 344 14.49 -1.63 12.75
C GLN A 344 15.87 -1.73 13.41
N LEU A 345 16.67 -2.72 13.05
CA LEU A 345 18.04 -2.90 13.56
C LEU A 345 18.94 -1.73 13.13
N GLU A 346 18.83 -1.24 11.89
CA GLU A 346 19.55 -0.04 11.44
C GLU A 346 19.25 1.19 12.31
N LYS A 347 17.97 1.40 12.67
CA LYS A 347 17.57 2.50 13.58
C LYS A 347 18.14 2.33 14.98
N VAL A 348 18.16 1.10 15.50
CA VAL A 348 18.77 0.80 16.81
C VAL A 348 20.27 1.11 16.78
N VAL A 349 20.98 0.69 15.72
CA VAL A 349 22.41 0.99 15.55
C VAL A 349 22.66 2.49 15.47
N ALA A 350 21.85 3.23 14.71
CA ALA A 350 21.93 4.69 14.64
C ALA A 350 21.71 5.34 16.02
N GLY A 351 20.72 4.87 16.78
CA GLY A 351 20.45 5.35 18.14
C GLY A 351 21.62 5.08 19.11
N ILE A 352 22.23 3.90 19.05
CA ILE A 352 23.43 3.56 19.84
C ILE A 352 24.59 4.49 19.50
N ASN A 353 24.81 4.77 18.21
CA ASN A 353 25.88 5.68 17.78
C ASN A 353 25.67 7.10 18.31
N GLN A 354 24.43 7.59 18.31
CA GLN A 354 24.10 8.90 18.89
C GLN A 354 24.33 8.92 20.41
N ILE A 355 23.95 7.85 21.13
CA ILE A 355 24.22 7.73 22.56
C ILE A 355 25.73 7.77 22.83
N ASN A 356 26.53 7.04 22.04
CA ASN A 356 27.98 7.04 22.18
C ASN A 356 28.60 8.44 21.95
N GLN A 357 28.09 9.19 20.98
CA GLN A 357 28.52 10.58 20.75
C GLN A 357 28.21 11.47 21.96
N ASN A 358 26.97 11.42 22.46
CA ASN A 358 26.55 12.17 23.63
C ASN A 358 27.39 11.80 24.87
N LEU A 359 27.69 10.51 25.07
CA LEU A 359 28.54 10.06 26.17
C LEU A 359 29.96 10.63 26.06
N ASN A 360 30.54 10.68 24.86
CA ASN A 360 31.85 11.30 24.66
C ASN A 360 31.84 12.80 24.99
N GLU A 361 30.76 13.51 24.63
CA GLU A 361 30.59 14.92 25.01
C GLU A 361 30.53 15.10 26.53
N VAL A 362 29.77 14.25 27.22
CA VAL A 362 29.68 14.26 28.69
C VAL A 362 31.04 13.99 29.32
N VAL A 363 31.78 12.98 28.83
CA VAL A 363 33.13 12.66 29.31
C VAL A 363 34.08 13.84 29.12
N ASN A 364 34.08 14.48 27.95
CA ASN A 364 34.88 15.68 27.70
C ASN A 364 34.49 16.83 28.64
N GLY A 365 33.19 17.02 28.89
CA GLY A 365 32.70 17.99 29.87
C GLY A 365 33.22 17.72 31.28
N LEU A 366 33.26 16.46 31.71
CA LEU A 366 33.80 16.06 33.02
C LEU A 366 35.31 16.31 33.11
N ILE A 367 36.08 16.02 32.04
CA ILE A 367 37.53 16.33 31.98
C ILE A 367 37.77 17.84 32.16
N ASN A 368 36.99 18.68 31.48
CA ASN A 368 37.11 20.14 31.61
C ASN A 368 36.78 20.64 33.03
N ILE A 369 35.77 20.02 33.69
CA ILE A 369 35.42 20.32 35.07
C ILE A 369 36.56 19.89 36.01
N GLU A 370 37.13 18.71 35.82
CA GLU A 370 38.28 18.22 36.60
C GLU A 370 39.47 19.18 36.49
N GLU A 371 39.81 19.62 35.27
CA GLU A 371 40.89 20.59 35.04
C GLU A 371 40.60 21.93 35.72
N SER A 372 39.36 22.43 35.61
CA SER A 372 38.93 23.68 36.26
C SER A 372 39.01 23.61 37.78
N ILE A 373 38.58 22.49 38.37
CA ILE A 373 38.66 22.23 39.81
C ILE A 373 40.13 22.17 40.25
N SER A 374 40.98 21.44 39.53
CA SER A 374 42.42 21.33 39.80
C SER A 374 43.10 22.71 39.78
N ASN A 375 42.82 23.52 38.75
CA ASN A 375 43.31 24.88 38.65
C ASN A 375 42.82 25.78 39.80
N GLY A 376 41.54 25.64 40.19
CA GLY A 376 40.97 26.35 41.34
C GLY A 376 41.68 26.00 42.65
N PHE A 377 41.96 24.71 42.90
CA PHE A 377 42.73 24.27 44.06
C PHE A 377 44.17 24.79 44.05
N ASN A 378 44.85 24.77 42.91
CA ASN A 378 46.20 25.30 42.79
C ASN A 378 46.25 26.81 43.10
N SER A 379 45.29 27.58 42.56
CA SER A 379 45.17 29.02 42.85
C SER A 379 44.86 29.30 44.33
N LEU A 380 43.99 28.48 44.94
CA LEU A 380 43.68 28.60 46.36
C LEU A 380 44.91 28.30 47.21
N ASN A 381 45.66 27.25 46.89
CA ASN A 381 46.91 26.91 47.60
C ASN A 381 47.93 28.04 47.49
N HIS A 382 48.17 28.59 46.31
CA HIS A 382 49.06 29.74 46.14
C HIS A 382 48.63 30.96 46.96
N THR A 383 47.32 31.23 47.03
CA THR A 383 46.77 32.34 47.82
C THR A 383 46.94 32.08 49.32
N LEU A 384 46.72 30.86 49.78
CA LEU A 384 46.93 30.46 51.18
C LEU A 384 48.41 30.58 51.55
N ASP A 385 49.32 30.07 50.72
CA ASP A 385 50.77 30.18 50.96
C ASP A 385 51.22 31.64 51.04
N SER A 386 50.73 32.49 50.14
CA SER A 386 50.99 33.94 50.19
C SER A 386 50.48 34.55 51.49
N ASN A 387 49.22 34.28 51.86
CA ASN A 387 48.62 34.81 53.09
C ASN A 387 49.34 34.34 54.35
N PHE A 388 49.79 33.09 54.41
CA PHE A 388 50.57 32.57 55.54
C PHE A 388 51.95 33.23 55.61
N ASN A 389 52.63 33.44 54.48
CA ASN A 389 53.91 34.16 54.45
C ASN A 389 53.75 35.62 54.89
N ASP A 390 52.70 36.30 54.42
CA ASP A 390 52.37 37.67 54.82
C ASP A 390 52.05 37.76 56.31
N LEU A 391 51.23 36.83 56.82
CA LEU A 391 50.92 36.73 58.24
C LEU A 391 52.18 36.50 59.09
N ASN A 392 53.05 35.58 58.68
CA ASN A 392 54.28 35.28 59.39
C ASN A 392 55.26 36.47 59.39
N THR A 393 55.33 37.20 58.28
CA THR A 393 56.12 38.44 58.15
C THR A 393 55.56 39.51 59.08
N ASN A 394 54.24 39.73 59.07
CA ASN A 394 53.57 40.70 59.94
C ASN A 394 53.74 40.34 61.43
N LEU A 395 53.64 39.05 61.79
CA LEU A 395 53.86 38.58 63.15
C LEU A 395 55.30 38.82 63.60
N SER A 396 56.28 38.48 62.75
CA SER A 396 57.70 38.70 63.02
C SER A 396 58.00 40.18 63.25
N ASN A 397 57.51 41.05 62.36
CA ASN A 397 57.63 42.51 62.50
C ASN A 397 56.95 43.02 63.79
N GLY A 398 55.76 42.49 64.11
CA GLY A 398 55.03 42.84 65.34
C GLY A 398 55.77 42.44 66.62
N LEU A 399 56.35 41.24 66.65
CA LEU A 399 57.16 40.75 67.77
C LEU A 399 58.47 41.53 67.91
N GLU A 400 59.12 41.88 66.80
CA GLU A 400 60.32 42.72 66.80
C GLU A 400 60.02 44.12 67.37
N ASN A 401 58.91 44.73 66.97
CA ASN A 401 58.42 46.00 67.51
C ASN A 401 58.07 45.92 69.00
N LEU A 402 57.44 44.83 69.46
CA LEU A 402 57.17 44.60 70.87
C LEU A 402 58.46 44.42 71.67
N ASN A 403 59.41 43.63 71.17
CA ASN A 403 60.70 43.44 71.82
C ASN A 403 61.47 44.75 71.95
N SER A 404 61.47 45.59 70.90
CA SER A 404 62.00 46.96 70.94
C SER A 404 61.33 47.82 72.01
N THR A 405 60.00 47.77 72.10
CA THR A 405 59.22 48.53 73.09
C THR A 405 59.51 48.05 74.52
N VAL A 406 59.62 46.74 74.75
CA VAL A 406 59.97 46.16 76.06
C VAL A 406 61.43 46.48 76.43
N ALA A 407 62.36 46.39 75.47
CA ALA A 407 63.76 46.77 75.69
C ALA A 407 63.87 48.26 76.07
N PHE A 408 63.14 49.14 75.39
CA PHE A 408 63.04 50.55 75.74
C PHE A 408 62.43 50.74 77.14
N GLY A 409 61.34 50.03 77.46
CA GLY A 409 60.72 50.05 78.80
C GLY A 409 61.67 49.59 79.91
N ASN A 410 62.42 48.52 79.69
CA ASN A 410 63.45 48.02 80.61
C ASN A 410 64.59 49.02 80.78
N MET A 411 65.03 49.68 79.70
CA MET A 411 66.02 50.74 79.77
C MET A 411 65.54 51.92 80.63
N ILE A 412 64.30 52.38 80.43
CA ILE A 412 63.68 53.44 81.24
C ILE A 412 63.57 53.01 82.72
N ASN A 413 63.20 51.75 82.99
CA ASN A 413 63.15 51.22 84.34
C ASN A 413 64.54 51.16 84.99
N ALA A 414 65.57 50.74 84.25
CA ALA A 414 66.95 50.71 84.75
C ALA A 414 67.48 52.13 85.04
N ILE A 415 67.19 53.09 84.15
CA ILE A 415 67.49 54.51 84.36
C ILE A 415 66.77 55.02 85.62
N SER A 416 65.48 54.72 85.76
CA SER A 416 64.68 55.13 86.93
C SER A 416 65.20 54.50 88.22
N ALA A 417 65.56 53.22 88.21
CA ALA A 417 66.15 52.52 89.34
C ALA A 417 67.54 53.07 89.70
N TYR A 418 68.38 53.39 88.72
CA TYR A 418 69.68 54.03 88.95
C TYR A 418 69.53 55.45 89.50
N GLN A 419 68.59 56.23 88.95
CA GLN A 419 68.24 57.56 89.47
C GLN A 419 67.74 57.46 90.91
N LEU A 420 66.84 56.52 91.22
CA LEU A 420 66.35 56.28 92.59
C LEU A 420 67.46 55.80 93.52
N TYR A 421 68.36 54.91 93.07
CA TYR A 421 69.54 54.51 93.83
C TYR A 421 70.45 55.72 94.12
N LYS A 422 70.70 56.57 93.13
CA LYS A 422 71.49 57.80 93.28
C LYS A 422 70.83 58.76 94.28
N VAL A 423 69.51 58.94 94.22
CA VAL A 423 68.73 59.71 95.21
C VAL A 423 68.85 59.07 96.60
N ASN A 424 68.63 57.76 96.73
CA ASN A 424 68.74 57.04 98.01
C ASN A 424 70.16 57.06 98.60
N LYS A 425 71.20 57.04 97.76
CA LYS A 425 72.60 57.20 98.19
C LYS A 425 72.83 58.60 98.74
N ASN A 426 72.23 59.61 98.11
CA ASN A 426 72.30 61.00 98.57
C ASN A 426 71.40 61.29 99.80
N THR A 427 70.39 60.46 100.08
CA THR A 427 69.52 60.61 101.27
C THR A 427 69.89 59.68 102.42
N LYS A 428 70.66 58.60 102.21
CA LYS A 428 71.19 57.77 103.31
C LYS A 428 72.23 58.48 104.18
N SER A 429 72.85 59.55 103.69
CA SER A 429 73.67 60.45 104.51
C SER A 429 72.85 61.50 105.29
N LEU A 430 71.51 61.46 105.18
CA LEU A 430 70.58 62.31 105.92
C LEU A 430 69.79 61.52 106.99
N ARG A 431 70.33 60.39 107.46
CA ARG A 431 69.84 59.68 108.64
C ARG A 431 70.90 59.55 109.71
#